data_AF-A0A3A5LYX3-F1
#
_entry.id   AF-A0A3A5LYX3-F1
#
_cell.length_a   1.000
_cell.length_b   1.000
_cell.length_c   1.000
_cell.angle_alpha   90.00
_cell.angle_beta   90.00
_cell.angle_gamma   90.00
#
_symmetry.space_group_name_H-M   'P 1'
#
loop_
_entity.id
_entity.type
_entity.pdbx_description
1 polymer ?
#
loop_
_entity_poly.entity_id
_entity_poly.type
_entity_poly.pdbx_seq_one_letter_code
_entity_poly.pdbx_strand_id
1 'polypeptide(L)'
;MNETSPDQEQFALTYDAMQRANISTGELWLHYFSMGGGVDEYEVNAYLHGLIDLPDHERDCISQAVNELFDDLCRQRGAPYSSGRARNCGN
;
A
#
# COMPACT_ATOMS: atom_id res chain seq x y z
N MET A 1 23.56 -11.29 -14.75
CA MET A 1 22.11 -11.13 -14.99
C MET A 1 21.64 -10.06 -14.02
N ASN A 2 20.93 -9.07 -14.54
CA ASN A 2 20.75 -7.72 -14.00
C ASN A 2 20.63 -7.60 -12.47
N GLU A 3 21.53 -6.82 -11.89
CA GLU A 3 21.37 -6.21 -10.57
C GLU A 3 20.22 -5.20 -10.68
N THR A 4 18.98 -5.66 -10.51
CA THR A 4 17.86 -4.78 -10.23
C THR A 4 18.14 -4.16 -8.86
N SER A 5 18.42 -2.86 -8.83
CA SER A 5 18.60 -2.11 -7.59
C SER A 5 17.38 -2.37 -6.68
N PRO A 6 17.56 -2.64 -5.37
CA PRO A 6 16.47 -3.08 -4.47
C PRO A 6 15.31 -2.08 -4.39
N ASP A 7 15.59 -0.82 -4.67
CA ASP A 7 14.65 0.28 -4.84
C ASP A 7 13.68 0.09 -6.02
N GLN A 8 14.12 -0.51 -7.14
CA GLN A 8 13.24 -0.84 -8.26
C GLN A 8 12.34 -2.05 -7.97
N GLU A 9 12.74 -2.94 -7.06
CA GLU A 9 11.91 -4.10 -6.71
C GLU A 9 10.74 -3.68 -5.78
N GLN A 10 10.95 -2.66 -4.93
CA GLN A 10 9.92 -2.20 -4.00
C GLN A 10 8.64 -1.70 -4.69
N PHE A 11 8.73 -0.77 -5.64
CA PHE A 11 7.52 -0.22 -6.27
C PHE A 11 6.72 -1.29 -7.01
N ALA A 12 7.41 -2.28 -7.62
CA ALA A 12 6.78 -3.38 -8.32
C ALA A 12 6.06 -4.34 -7.36
N LEU A 13 6.65 -4.65 -6.21
CA LEU A 13 6.02 -5.46 -5.16
C LEU A 13 4.82 -4.74 -4.54
N THR A 14 4.96 -3.43 -4.29
CA THR A 14 3.88 -2.58 -3.77
C THR A 14 2.71 -2.53 -4.76
N TYR A 15 2.98 -2.35 -6.06
CA TYR A 15 1.95 -2.35 -7.10
C TYR A 15 1.25 -3.71 -7.26
N ASP A 16 2.00 -4.83 -7.20
CA ASP A 16 1.42 -6.18 -7.21
C ASP A 16 0.52 -6.42 -5.99
N ALA A 17 0.92 -5.98 -4.80
CA ALA A 17 0.10 -6.05 -3.59
C ALA A 17 -1.21 -5.24 -3.74
N MET A 18 -1.13 -4.03 -4.29
CA MET A 18 -2.32 -3.22 -4.58
C MET A 18 -3.28 -3.90 -5.56
N GLN A 19 -2.74 -4.47 -6.64
CA GLN A 19 -3.54 -5.22 -7.63
C GLN A 19 -4.25 -6.42 -6.99
N ARG A 20 -3.55 -7.18 -6.13
CA ARG A 20 -4.13 -8.33 -5.41
C ARG A 20 -5.19 -7.93 -4.41
N ALA A 21 -5.00 -6.80 -3.73
CA ALA A 21 -5.94 -6.26 -2.76
C ALA A 21 -7.07 -5.45 -3.41
N ASN A 22 -7.01 -5.21 -4.73
CA ASN A 22 -7.92 -4.34 -5.47
C ASN A 22 -8.00 -2.91 -4.88
N ILE A 23 -6.85 -2.43 -4.38
CA ILE A 23 -6.69 -1.07 -3.85
C ILE A 23 -6.49 -0.12 -5.03
N SER A 24 -7.29 0.94 -5.09
CA SER A 24 -7.13 1.97 -6.11
C SER A 24 -6.00 2.94 -5.75
N THR A 25 -5.35 3.54 -6.73
CA THR A 25 -4.29 4.54 -6.49
C THR A 25 -4.78 5.68 -5.60
N GLY A 26 -6.03 6.11 -5.74
CA GLY A 26 -6.63 7.14 -4.87
C GLY A 26 -6.82 6.70 -3.42
N GLU A 27 -7.12 5.42 -3.14
CA GLU A 27 -7.21 4.89 -1.77
C GLU A 27 -5.84 4.87 -1.10
N LEU A 28 -4.82 4.44 -1.84
CA LEU A 28 -3.43 4.51 -1.38
C LEU A 28 -3.02 5.95 -1.11
N TRP A 29 -3.25 6.84 -2.07
CA TRP A 29 -2.89 8.25 -1.95
C TRP A 29 -3.59 8.89 -0.75
N LEU A 30 -4.88 8.60 -0.52
CA LEU A 30 -5.61 9.13 0.63
C LEU A 30 -5.00 8.63 1.96
N HIS A 31 -4.60 7.36 2.04
CA HIS A 31 -3.97 6.79 3.23
C HIS A 31 -2.58 7.39 3.47
N TYR A 32 -1.77 7.48 2.41
CA TYR A 32 -0.46 8.13 2.41
C TYR A 32 -0.56 9.62 2.80
N PHE A 33 -1.51 10.35 2.24
CA PHE A 33 -1.79 11.75 2.58
C PHE A 33 -2.17 11.89 4.06
N SER A 34 -3.00 10.98 4.58
CA SER A 34 -3.36 10.95 6.00
C SER A 34 -2.18 10.65 6.93
N MET A 35 -1.13 9.99 6.45
CA MET A 35 0.12 9.75 7.21
C MET A 35 1.05 10.96 7.23
N GLY A 36 0.71 12.06 6.55
CA GLY A 36 1.54 13.25 6.44
C GLY A 36 2.35 13.30 5.14
N GLY A 37 1.91 12.55 4.12
CA GLY A 37 2.49 12.57 2.80
C GLY A 37 2.48 13.96 2.14
N GLY A 38 3.59 14.31 1.50
CA GLY A 38 3.80 15.61 0.84
C GLY A 38 3.54 15.60 -0.66
N VAL A 39 3.55 14.43 -1.31
CA VAL A 39 3.31 14.31 -2.76
C VAL A 39 1.85 14.17 -3.15
N ASP A 40 1.58 14.62 -4.37
CA ASP A 40 0.26 14.58 -5.00
C ASP A 40 -0.07 13.17 -5.54
N GLU A 41 -1.35 12.93 -5.84
CA GLU A 41 -1.81 11.62 -6.35
C GLU A 41 -1.09 11.24 -7.64
N TYR A 42 -0.85 12.23 -8.50
CA TYR A 42 -0.17 12.06 -9.78
C TYR A 42 1.28 11.62 -9.63
N GLU A 43 1.99 12.11 -8.60
CA GLU A 43 3.38 11.74 -8.33
C GLU A 43 3.45 10.32 -7.79
N VAL A 44 2.55 9.95 -6.87
CA VAL A 44 2.42 8.56 -6.39
C VAL A 44 2.11 7.61 -7.55
N ASN A 45 1.20 7.99 -8.44
CA ASN A 45 0.88 7.21 -9.63
C ASN A 45 2.10 7.09 -10.56
N ALA A 46 2.81 8.20 -10.82
CA ALA A 46 4.02 8.17 -11.65
C ALA A 46 5.11 7.28 -11.05
N TYR A 47 5.28 7.29 -9.73
CA TYR A 47 6.23 6.43 -9.02
C TYR A 47 5.86 4.95 -9.12
N LEU A 48 4.60 4.59 -8.92
CA LEU A 48 4.11 3.21 -9.06
C LEU A 48 4.34 2.67 -10.48
N HIS A 49 4.26 3.54 -11.49
CA HIS A 49 4.53 3.22 -12.88
C HIS A 49 6.03 3.27 -13.26
N GLY A 50 6.92 3.57 -12.30
CA GLY A 50 8.37 3.70 -12.53
C GLY A 50 8.74 4.88 -13.43
N LEU A 51 7.86 5.89 -13.55
CA LEU A 51 8.07 7.08 -14.38
C LEU A 51 8.92 8.15 -13.68
N ILE A 52 8.91 8.16 -12.34
CA ILE A 52 9.70 9.06 -11.50
C ILE A 52 10.34 8.27 -10.35
N ASP A 53 11.41 8.82 -9.79
CA ASP A 53 12.02 8.33 -8.55
C ASP A 53 11.62 9.27 -7.41
N LEU A 54 11.01 8.73 -6.37
CA LEU A 54 10.67 9.46 -5.15
C LEU A 54 11.80 9.31 -4.12
N PRO A 55 12.01 10.29 -3.26
CA PRO A 55 12.98 10.18 -2.18
C PRO A 55 12.62 9.01 -1.24
N ASP A 56 13.64 8.37 -0.65
CA ASP A 56 13.48 7.12 0.13
C ASP A 56 12.36 7.17 1.17
N HIS A 57 12.20 8.31 1.85
CA HIS A 57 11.16 8.50 2.86
C HIS A 57 9.73 8.39 2.32
N GLU A 58 9.48 8.85 1.10
CA GLU A 58 8.14 8.75 0.48
C GLU A 58 7.89 7.36 -0.05
N ARG A 59 8.92 6.69 -0.59
CA ARG A 59 8.84 5.28 -0.99
C ARG A 59 8.46 4.39 0.19
N ASP A 60 9.10 4.62 1.33
CA ASP A 60 8.83 3.85 2.56
C ASP A 60 7.41 4.13 3.08
N CYS A 61 6.96 5.40 3.05
CA CYS A 61 5.58 5.76 3.41
C CYS A 61 4.54 5.13 2.47
N ILE A 62 4.79 5.11 1.16
CA ILE A 62 3.89 4.47 0.18
C ILE A 62 3.80 2.96 0.43
N SER A 63 4.95 2.32 0.67
CA SER A 63 5.00 0.89 1.02
C SER A 63 4.27 0.60 2.33
N GLN A 64 4.45 1.46 3.33
CA GLN A 64 3.74 1.37 4.61
C GLN A 64 2.22 1.52 4.43
N ALA A 65 1.78 2.48 3.62
CA ALA A 65 0.36 2.71 3.34
C ALA A 65 -0.30 1.46 2.72
N VAL A 66 0.36 0.85 1.73
CA VAL A 66 -0.14 -0.39 1.12
C VAL A 66 -0.17 -1.53 2.12
N ASN A 67 0.84 -1.66 2.98
CA ASN A 67 0.87 -2.69 4.02
C ASN A 67 -0.28 -2.53 5.02
N GLU A 68 -0.59 -1.31 5.46
CA GLU A 68 -1.70 -1.05 6.38
C GLU A 68 -3.05 -1.31 5.73
N LEU A 69 -3.25 -0.89 4.48
CA LEU A 69 -4.47 -1.20 3.72
C LEU A 69 -4.64 -2.72 3.51
N PHE A 70 -3.54 -3.44 3.30
CA PHE A 70 -3.57 -4.90 3.19
C PHE A 70 -3.88 -5.59 4.53
N ASP A 71 -3.32 -5.13 5.65
CA ASP A 71 -3.69 -5.62 7.00
C ASP A 71 -5.17 -5.36 7.26
N ASP A 72 -5.67 -4.17 6.94
CA ASP A 72 -7.07 -3.82 7.15
C ASP A 72 -8.00 -4.68 6.27
N LEU A 73 -7.64 -4.95 5.02
CA LEU A 73 -8.39 -5.88 4.16
C LEU A 73 -8.38 -7.31 4.73
N CYS A 74 -7.23 -7.80 5.19
CA CYS A 74 -7.12 -9.08 5.89
C CYS A 74 -7.93 -9.09 7.20
N ARG A 75 -8.04 -7.93 7.86
CA ARG A 75 -8.82 -7.72 9.06
C ARG A 75 -10.33 -7.76 8.77
N GLN A 76 -10.77 -7.16 7.69
CA GLN A 76 -12.18 -7.18 7.28
C GLN A 76 -12.60 -8.55 6.76
N ARG A 77 -11.74 -9.20 5.96
CA ARG A 77 -11.95 -10.55 5.40
C ARG A 77 -11.52 -11.68 6.33
N GLY A 78 -11.26 -11.36 7.59
CA GLY A 78 -10.81 -12.33 8.59
C GLY A 78 -11.69 -13.57 8.54
N ALA A 79 -11.06 -14.73 8.32
CA ALA A 79 -11.76 -15.99 8.23
C ALA A 79 -12.71 -16.14 9.43
N PRO A 80 -13.99 -16.43 9.21
CA PRO A 80 -14.93 -16.56 10.33
C PRO A 80 -14.43 -17.66 11.24
N TYR A 81 -14.20 -17.33 12.51
CA TYR A 81 -13.95 -18.35 13.52
C TYR A 81 -15.15 -19.31 13.54
N SER A 82 -14.91 -20.61 13.72
CA SER A 82 -15.96 -21.64 13.75
C SER A 82 -17.07 -21.37 14.80
N SER A 83 -16.85 -20.42 15.71
CA SER A 83 -17.77 -19.96 16.75
C SER A 83 -18.63 -18.75 16.35
N GLY A 84 -18.60 -18.28 15.09
CA GLY A 84 -19.50 -17.22 14.60
C GLY A 84 -19.25 -15.85 15.25
N ARG A 85 -18.11 -15.65 15.91
CA ARG A 85 -17.77 -14.38 16.55
C ARG A 85 -16.90 -13.58 15.59
N ALA A 86 -17.55 -12.75 14.77
CA ALA A 86 -16.86 -11.62 14.16
C ALA A 86 -16.23 -10.81 15.32
N ARG A 87 -14.95 -10.48 15.19
CA ARG A 87 -14.25 -9.57 16.11
C ARG A 87 -15.02 -8.27 16.18
N ASN A 88 -15.85 -8.11 17.20
CA ASN A 88 -16.40 -6.82 17.57
C ASN A 88 -15.23 -6.04 18.17
N CYS A 89 -14.49 -5.29 17.34
CA CYS A 89 -13.56 -4.28 17.81
C CYS A 89 -14.41 -3.22 18.51
N GLY A 90 -14.44 -3.29 19.84
CA GLY A 90 -15.31 -2.53 20.70
C GLY A 90 -14.87 -1.08 20.89
N ASN A 91 -15.89 -0.23 20.95
CA ASN A 91 -16.13 0.99 21.73
C ASN A 91 -14.94 1.82 22.22
#